data_AF-A0AAU4M3T1-F1
#
_entry.id   AF-A0AAU4M3T1-F1
#
_cell.length_a   1.000
_cell.length_b   1.000
_cell.length_c   1.000
_cell.angle_alpha   90.00
_cell.angle_beta   90.00
_cell.angle_gamma   90.00
#
_symmetry.space_group_name_H-M   'P 1'
#
loop_
_entity.id
_entity.type
_entity.pdbx_description
1 polymer ?
#
loop_
_entity_poly.entity_id
_entity_poly.type
_entity_poly.pdbx_seq_one_letter_code
_entity_poly.pdbx_strand_id
1 'polypeptide(L)'
;MGTGIVANAAVTLPWSFRGLRTAAMGVWLGAALLLILMAVGYLRQRALRLHAADPVMAQFFGAPPMALLTVGAGALLLGRRLIGLEGALAVDWVLWSLGTVLGLATACTVPYLMVTRHRFAPDAAFGGWLMPVVPPMVSAATGALLVPYTPAGQLRLALLLGCYAMLGLGLVAALLVLAMIYGRLVHHDAPTGTVVPTVWIGLGALGQSVTALGALAAVAPSALPAPYARGTAVFALLGGVVMWGFAMLWLALAVGLTVRTIRAGLPFAPTWWSFIFPVGACVTATGTLAARTGSEPFIWTAVVLYALLVIAWVVVAGHSVRHAAGLVCRRAVAGHGRRRRVEPDLRLDVATGLSGTVRTTTDGRPIPEARVTLLDPAGDVVGVTLTDEDGSYAFTDLEGAHYTLVAAGYPAQATPLTLDGTGQDAFHLTLAHDEA
;
A
#
# COMPACT_ATOMS: atom_id res chain seq x y z
N MET A 1 -5.74 4.88 2.58
CA MET A 1 -5.32 3.80 3.49
C MET A 1 -4.58 4.36 4.72
N GLY A 2 -3.32 4.77 4.61
CA GLY A 2 -2.50 5.21 5.77
C GLY A 2 -3.14 6.32 6.62
N THR A 3 -3.53 7.43 6.00
CA THR A 3 -4.22 8.54 6.69
C THR A 3 -5.52 8.09 7.37
N GLY A 4 -6.26 7.16 6.75
CA GLY A 4 -7.50 6.64 7.33
C GLY A 4 -7.27 5.82 8.60
N ILE A 5 -6.21 4.99 8.65
CA ILE A 5 -5.93 4.18 9.85
C ILE A 5 -5.48 5.05 11.02
N VAL A 6 -4.80 6.18 10.77
CA VAL A 6 -4.44 7.14 11.83
C VAL A 6 -5.70 7.65 12.52
N ALA A 7 -6.72 8.02 11.73
CA ALA A 7 -7.99 8.48 12.26
C ALA A 7 -8.76 7.36 13.00
N ASN A 8 -8.85 6.17 12.41
CA ASN A 8 -9.59 5.05 13.00
C ASN A 8 -8.93 4.55 14.29
N ALA A 9 -7.60 4.44 14.31
CA ALA A 9 -6.85 3.99 15.49
C ALA A 9 -7.06 4.95 16.68
N ALA A 10 -7.15 6.25 16.42
CA ALA A 10 -7.35 7.29 17.44
C ALA A 10 -8.58 7.04 18.32
N VAL A 11 -9.67 6.53 17.73
CA VAL A 11 -10.95 6.30 18.42
C VAL A 11 -11.10 4.89 18.97
N THR A 12 -10.11 4.04 18.74
CA THR A 12 -10.00 2.70 19.34
C THR A 12 -9.00 2.65 20.49
N LEU A 13 -8.35 3.77 20.81
CA LEU A 13 -7.38 3.83 21.90
C LEU A 13 -8.04 3.62 23.27
N PRO A 14 -7.38 2.93 24.21
CA PRO A 14 -7.87 2.78 25.57
C PRO A 14 -7.99 4.12 26.31
N TRP A 15 -7.07 5.05 26.02
CA TRP A 15 -7.10 6.40 26.54
C TRP A 15 -7.46 7.40 25.46
N SER A 16 -8.49 8.20 25.72
CA SER A 16 -8.93 9.25 24.82
C SER A 16 -9.14 10.55 25.59
N PHE A 17 -8.85 11.67 24.93
CA PHE A 17 -9.17 13.00 25.41
C PHE A 17 -10.05 13.72 24.39
N ARG A 18 -10.79 14.75 24.82
CA ARG A 18 -11.82 15.41 23.99
C ARG A 18 -11.29 15.90 22.63
N GLY A 19 -10.07 16.44 22.60
CA GLY A 19 -9.43 16.93 21.36
C GLY A 19 -9.05 15.83 20.36
N LEU A 20 -8.77 14.61 20.82
CA LEU A 20 -8.30 13.51 19.97
C LEU A 20 -9.34 13.12 18.92
N ARG A 21 -10.62 13.03 19.31
CA ARG A 21 -11.70 12.67 18.39
C ARG A 21 -11.93 13.75 17.32
N THR A 22 -11.82 15.03 17.69
CA THR A 22 -11.93 16.14 16.75
C THR A 22 -10.77 16.14 15.75
N ALA A 23 -9.55 15.90 16.21
CA ALA A 23 -8.38 15.77 15.34
C ALA A 23 -8.52 14.56 14.39
N ALA A 24 -8.94 13.41 14.92
CA ALA A 24 -9.19 12.20 14.14
C ALA A 24 -10.26 12.41 13.06
N MET A 25 -11.32 13.17 13.35
CA MET A 25 -12.32 13.55 12.34
C MET A 25 -11.69 14.33 11.18
N GLY A 26 -10.86 15.34 11.48
CA GLY A 26 -10.16 16.11 10.45
C GLY A 26 -9.25 15.25 9.59
N VAL A 27 -8.50 14.33 10.21
CA VAL A 27 -7.65 13.35 9.50
C VAL A 27 -8.49 12.42 8.62
N TRP A 28 -9.64 11.95 9.10
CA TRP A 28 -10.55 11.10 8.30
C TRP A 28 -11.15 11.84 7.11
N LEU A 29 -11.59 13.09 7.28
CA LEU A 29 -12.07 13.93 6.17
C LEU A 29 -10.98 14.12 5.10
N GLY A 30 -9.74 14.37 5.53
CA GLY A 30 -8.58 14.41 4.65
C GLY A 30 -8.35 13.07 3.91
N ALA A 31 -8.50 11.94 4.60
CA ALA A 31 -8.41 10.62 3.98
C ALA A 31 -9.50 10.37 2.93
N ALA A 32 -10.74 10.79 3.21
CA ALA A 32 -11.86 10.69 2.28
C ALA A 32 -11.64 11.56 1.03
N LEU A 33 -11.17 12.79 1.21
CA LEU A 33 -10.81 13.67 0.09
C LEU A 33 -9.69 13.07 -0.76
N LEU A 34 -8.61 12.58 -0.13
CA LEU A 34 -7.50 11.95 -0.85
C LEU A 34 -7.95 10.72 -1.64
N LEU A 35 -8.85 9.89 -1.06
CA LEU A 35 -9.41 8.73 -1.76
C LEU A 35 -10.13 9.15 -3.05
N ILE A 36 -10.98 10.19 -2.99
CA ILE A 36 -11.70 10.71 -4.16
C ILE A 36 -10.72 11.23 -5.20
N LEU A 37 -9.78 12.09 -4.80
CA LEU A 37 -8.81 12.70 -5.71
C LEU A 37 -7.93 11.66 -6.40
N MET A 38 -7.41 10.68 -5.65
CA MET A 38 -6.57 9.63 -6.21
C MET A 38 -7.36 8.65 -7.08
N ALA A 39 -8.60 8.30 -6.73
CA ALA A 39 -9.45 7.45 -7.56
C ALA A 39 -9.74 8.11 -8.91
N VAL A 40 -10.14 9.39 -8.91
CA VAL A 40 -10.39 10.16 -10.14
C VAL A 40 -9.11 10.30 -10.96
N GLY A 41 -7.99 10.62 -10.31
CA GLY A 41 -6.69 10.75 -10.99
C GLY A 41 -6.28 9.45 -11.68
N TYR A 42 -6.34 8.32 -10.97
CA TYR A 42 -5.93 7.02 -11.51
C TYR A 42 -6.83 6.55 -12.66
N LEU A 43 -8.16 6.73 -12.53
CA LEU A 43 -9.10 6.37 -13.60
C LEU A 43 -8.89 7.16 -14.89
N ARG A 44 -8.38 8.40 -14.80
CA ARG A 44 -8.07 9.23 -15.96
C ARG A 44 -6.84 8.75 -16.74
N GLN A 45 -5.85 8.18 -16.06
CA GLN A 45 -4.59 7.75 -16.67
C GLN A 45 -4.74 6.52 -17.59
N ARG A 46 -5.86 5.77 -17.47
CA ARG A 46 -6.12 4.54 -18.25
C ARG A 46 -5.00 3.48 -18.24
N ALA A 47 -4.07 3.57 -17.28
CA ALA A 47 -2.87 2.74 -17.17
C ALA A 47 -3.10 1.39 -16.45
N LEU A 48 -4.36 0.98 -16.24
CA LEU A 48 -4.69 -0.22 -15.47
C LEU A 48 -4.04 -1.48 -16.05
N ARG A 49 -4.12 -1.66 -17.38
CA ARG A 49 -3.56 -2.82 -18.08
C ARG A 49 -2.04 -2.88 -17.99
N LEU A 50 -1.38 -1.74 -18.13
CA LEU A 50 0.09 -1.62 -18.02
C LEU A 50 0.55 -2.00 -16.61
N HIS A 51 -0.08 -1.43 -15.58
CA HIS A 51 0.26 -1.73 -14.19
C HIS A 51 -0.07 -3.17 -13.79
N ALA A 52 -1.09 -3.79 -14.39
CA ALA A 52 -1.43 -5.19 -14.14
C ALA A 52 -0.47 -6.19 -14.79
N ALA A 53 0.23 -5.77 -15.85
CA ALA A 53 1.27 -6.57 -16.49
C ALA A 53 2.64 -6.44 -15.79
N ASP A 54 2.83 -5.44 -14.92
CA ASP A 54 4.09 -5.23 -14.19
C ASP A 54 4.10 -6.08 -12.89
N PRO A 55 5.10 -6.96 -12.70
CA PRO A 55 5.15 -7.91 -11.58
C PRO A 55 5.24 -7.26 -10.19
N VAL A 56 5.76 -6.03 -10.12
CA VAL A 56 5.94 -5.27 -8.87
C VAL A 56 4.73 -4.38 -8.61
N MET A 57 4.25 -3.65 -9.61
CA MET A 57 3.09 -2.76 -9.47
C MET A 57 1.79 -3.51 -9.28
N ALA A 58 1.64 -4.68 -9.91
CA ALA A 58 0.46 -5.51 -9.75
C ALA A 58 0.19 -5.85 -8.26
N GLN A 59 1.24 -5.98 -7.46
CA GLN A 59 1.13 -6.23 -6.02
C GLN A 59 0.39 -5.10 -5.30
N PHE A 60 0.63 -3.85 -5.69
CA PHE A 60 0.05 -2.68 -5.03
C PHE A 60 -1.43 -2.44 -5.38
N PHE A 61 -2.04 -3.26 -6.25
CA PHE A 61 -3.51 -3.25 -6.44
C PHE A 61 -4.29 -3.62 -5.17
N GLY A 62 -3.62 -4.17 -4.15
CA GLY A 62 -4.22 -4.30 -2.83
C GLY A 62 -4.44 -2.98 -2.07
N ALA A 63 -3.79 -1.88 -2.46
CA ALA A 63 -3.94 -0.59 -1.77
C ALA A 63 -5.31 0.07 -1.95
N PRO A 64 -5.90 0.16 -3.17
CA PRO A 64 -7.26 0.68 -3.37
C PRO A 64 -8.34 0.03 -2.49
N PRO A 65 -8.50 -1.32 -2.43
CA PRO A 65 -9.52 -1.92 -1.58
C PRO A 65 -9.32 -1.59 -0.10
N MET A 66 -8.07 -1.63 0.40
CA MET A 66 -7.79 -1.23 1.78
C MET A 66 -8.13 0.24 2.05
N ALA A 67 -7.91 1.14 1.09
CA ALA A 67 -8.28 2.54 1.23
C ALA A 67 -9.80 2.74 1.33
N LEU A 68 -10.58 2.05 0.48
CA LEU A 68 -12.05 2.04 0.54
C LEU A 68 -12.54 1.55 1.91
N LEU A 69 -12.07 0.37 2.33
CA LEU A 69 -12.44 -0.25 3.61
C LEU A 69 -12.11 0.63 4.81
N THR A 70 -10.92 1.25 4.81
CA THR A 70 -10.48 2.09 5.92
C THR A 70 -11.32 3.38 6.01
N VAL A 71 -11.64 4.01 4.87
CA VAL A 71 -12.46 5.23 4.85
C VAL A 71 -13.92 4.91 5.20
N GLY A 72 -14.46 3.79 4.69
CA GLY A 72 -15.79 3.28 5.02
C GLY A 72 -15.98 3.07 6.52
N ALA A 73 -15.07 2.30 7.14
CA ALA A 73 -15.10 2.09 8.59
C ALA A 73 -15.03 3.40 9.38
N GLY A 74 -14.24 4.36 8.90
CA GLY A 74 -14.16 5.70 9.49
C GLY A 74 -15.46 6.49 9.40
N ALA A 75 -16.32 6.24 8.40
CA ALA A 75 -17.65 6.85 8.34
C ALA A 75 -18.50 6.43 9.55
N LEU A 76 -18.45 5.15 9.95
CA LEU A 76 -19.13 4.69 11.17
C LEU A 76 -18.42 5.13 12.46
N LEU A 77 -17.09 5.07 12.51
CA LEU A 77 -16.35 5.36 13.75
C LEU A 77 -16.29 6.86 14.09
N LEU A 78 -16.25 7.71 13.07
CA LEU A 78 -16.09 9.16 13.18
C LEU A 78 -17.26 9.89 12.54
N GLY A 79 -17.57 9.59 11.27
CA GLY A 79 -18.52 10.34 10.43
C GLY A 79 -19.96 10.40 10.93
N ARG A 80 -20.42 9.48 11.79
CA ARG A 80 -21.81 9.43 12.31
C ARG A 80 -22.34 10.76 12.85
N ARG A 81 -21.49 11.60 13.45
CA ARG A 81 -21.89 12.93 13.97
C ARG A 81 -22.12 13.97 12.89
N LEU A 82 -21.52 13.80 11.71
CA LEU A 82 -21.58 14.76 10.60
C LEU A 82 -22.69 14.39 9.61
N ILE A 83 -22.79 13.10 9.25
CA ILE A 83 -23.68 12.62 8.18
C ILE A 83 -24.82 11.73 8.68
N GLY A 84 -24.98 11.63 10.00
CA GLY A 84 -25.97 10.75 10.64
C GLY A 84 -25.58 9.26 10.58
N LEU A 85 -26.36 8.42 11.27
CA LEU A 85 -26.13 6.97 11.27
C LEU A 85 -26.45 6.36 9.90
N GLU A 86 -27.56 6.74 9.28
CA GLU A 86 -27.98 6.21 7.98
C GLU A 86 -26.97 6.57 6.87
N GLY A 87 -26.53 7.83 6.82
CA GLY A 87 -25.51 8.26 5.87
C GLY A 87 -24.17 7.55 6.09
N ALA A 88 -23.76 7.40 7.34
CA ALA A 88 -22.53 6.66 7.67
C ALA A 88 -22.62 5.17 7.30
N LEU A 89 -23.78 4.53 7.51
CA LEU A 89 -24.02 3.15 7.10
C LEU A 89 -24.05 3.00 5.58
N ALA A 90 -24.69 3.93 4.86
CA ALA A 90 -24.73 3.90 3.40
C ALA A 90 -23.32 4.02 2.81
N VAL A 91 -22.51 4.97 3.31
CA VAL A 91 -21.11 5.14 2.90
C VAL A 91 -20.30 3.89 3.20
N ASP A 92 -20.40 3.36 4.42
CA ASP A 92 -19.62 2.17 4.80
C ASP A 92 -20.06 0.95 4.00
N TRP A 93 -21.35 0.67 3.83
CA TRP A 93 -21.82 -0.45 3.00
C TRP A 93 -21.31 -0.39 1.57
N VAL A 94 -21.32 0.79 0.93
CA VAL A 94 -20.84 0.97 -0.44
C VAL A 94 -19.33 0.75 -0.52
N LEU A 95 -18.56 1.44 0.34
CA LEU A 95 -17.10 1.34 0.33
C LEU A 95 -16.60 -0.03 0.79
N TRP A 96 -17.27 -0.65 1.75
CA TRP A 96 -16.98 -1.98 2.23
C TRP A 96 -17.25 -3.02 1.15
N SER A 97 -18.43 -3.01 0.53
CA SER A 97 -18.76 -3.99 -0.52
C SER A 97 -17.81 -3.88 -1.71
N LEU A 98 -17.54 -2.65 -2.18
CA LEU A 98 -16.59 -2.43 -3.27
C LEU A 98 -15.17 -2.83 -2.89
N GLY A 99 -14.72 -2.44 -1.69
CA GLY A 99 -13.40 -2.78 -1.17
C GLY A 99 -13.21 -4.28 -0.94
N THR A 100 -14.24 -4.99 -0.49
CA THR A 100 -14.21 -6.44 -0.31
C THR A 100 -14.17 -7.18 -1.65
N VAL A 101 -15.01 -6.80 -2.62
CA VAL A 101 -15.00 -7.41 -3.96
C VAL A 101 -13.64 -7.19 -4.63
N LEU A 102 -13.13 -5.96 -4.63
CA LEU A 102 -11.80 -5.66 -5.18
C LEU A 102 -10.70 -6.39 -4.41
N GLY A 103 -10.78 -6.45 -3.09
CA GLY A 103 -9.80 -7.12 -2.24
C GLY A 103 -9.71 -8.62 -2.46
N LEU A 104 -10.86 -9.29 -2.63
CA LEU A 104 -10.92 -10.70 -3.00
C LEU A 104 -10.40 -10.91 -4.43
N ALA A 105 -10.79 -10.03 -5.36
CA ALA A 105 -10.29 -10.09 -6.74
C ALA A 105 -8.76 -9.98 -6.78
N THR A 106 -8.14 -9.07 -6.01
CA THR A 106 -6.68 -8.93 -5.96
C THR A 106 -6.01 -10.11 -5.27
N ALA A 107 -6.60 -10.63 -4.19
CA ALA A 107 -6.07 -11.78 -3.45
C ALA A 107 -6.05 -13.07 -4.28
N CYS A 108 -6.95 -13.20 -5.27
CA CYS A 108 -6.94 -14.32 -6.21
C CYS A 108 -6.11 -14.02 -7.47
N THR A 109 -6.33 -12.86 -8.09
CA THR A 109 -5.77 -12.56 -9.42
C THR A 109 -4.28 -12.31 -9.38
N VAL A 110 -3.76 -11.59 -8.39
CA VAL A 110 -2.32 -11.25 -8.35
C VAL A 110 -1.48 -12.51 -8.14
N PRO A 111 -1.76 -13.40 -7.16
CA PRO A 111 -1.05 -14.67 -7.05
C PRO A 111 -1.20 -15.56 -8.29
N TYR A 112 -2.38 -15.58 -8.92
CA TYR A 112 -2.57 -16.31 -10.18
C TYR A 112 -1.66 -15.78 -11.29
N LEU A 113 -1.54 -14.46 -11.44
CA LEU A 113 -0.63 -13.84 -12.41
C LEU A 113 0.83 -14.09 -12.06
N MET A 114 1.19 -14.09 -10.77
CA MET A 114 2.54 -14.43 -10.31
C MET A 114 2.94 -15.85 -10.74
N VAL A 115 2.00 -16.80 -10.70
CA VAL A 115 2.25 -18.20 -11.07
C VAL A 115 2.23 -18.41 -12.59
N THR A 116 1.37 -17.70 -13.33
CA THR A 116 1.10 -18.01 -14.75
C THR A 116 1.81 -17.11 -15.74
N ARG A 117 2.15 -15.87 -15.36
CA ARG A 117 2.65 -14.83 -16.27
C ARG A 117 4.03 -14.31 -15.92
N HIS A 118 4.41 -14.36 -14.64
CA HIS A 118 5.66 -13.78 -14.16
C HIS A 118 6.63 -14.88 -13.74
N ARG A 119 7.93 -14.64 -13.95
CA ARG A 119 9.00 -15.46 -13.39
C ARG A 119 9.74 -14.62 -12.36
N PHE A 120 9.99 -15.19 -11.19
CA PHE A 120 10.67 -14.52 -10.09
C PHE A 120 11.95 -15.27 -9.76
N ALA A 121 13.04 -14.52 -9.56
CA ALA A 121 14.27 -15.07 -9.01
C ALA A 121 14.08 -15.55 -7.56
N PRO A 122 14.93 -16.46 -7.06
CA PRO A 122 14.82 -16.98 -5.69
C PRO A 122 14.86 -15.91 -4.58
N ASP A 123 15.48 -14.77 -4.84
CA ASP A 123 15.65 -13.63 -3.93
C ASP A 123 14.64 -12.48 -4.15
N ALA A 124 13.71 -12.65 -5.09
CA ALA A 124 12.74 -11.63 -5.48
C ALA A 124 11.63 -11.37 -4.44
N ALA A 125 11.50 -12.23 -3.42
CA ALA A 125 10.48 -12.06 -2.39
C ALA A 125 10.69 -10.72 -1.65
N PHE A 126 9.66 -9.89 -1.61
CA PHE A 126 9.70 -8.60 -0.92
C PHE A 126 8.35 -8.28 -0.27
N GLY A 127 8.34 -7.29 0.62
CA GLY A 127 7.17 -6.96 1.44
C GLY A 127 5.91 -6.61 0.64
N GLY A 128 6.05 -6.14 -0.61
CA GLY A 128 4.91 -5.82 -1.48
C GLY A 128 4.03 -7.02 -1.81
N TRP A 129 4.55 -8.25 -1.80
CA TRP A 129 3.75 -9.46 -2.07
C TRP A 129 2.61 -9.69 -1.07
N LEU A 130 2.65 -9.01 0.08
CA LEU A 130 1.55 -9.05 1.06
C LEU A 130 0.37 -8.14 0.68
N MET A 131 0.61 -7.10 -0.11
CA MET A 131 -0.40 -6.11 -0.48
C MET A 131 -1.68 -6.72 -1.07
N PRO A 132 -1.66 -7.69 -2.01
CA PRO A 132 -2.88 -8.24 -2.59
C PRO A 132 -3.66 -9.15 -1.63
N VAL A 133 -3.00 -9.75 -0.62
CA VAL A 133 -3.61 -10.77 0.26
C VAL A 133 -4.08 -10.25 1.62
N VAL A 134 -3.68 -9.03 2.01
CA VAL A 134 -4.16 -8.34 3.22
C VAL A 134 -5.62 -7.80 3.13
N PRO A 135 -6.13 -7.30 1.99
CA PRO A 135 -7.46 -6.68 1.91
C PRO A 135 -8.64 -7.53 2.42
N PRO A 136 -8.71 -8.86 2.18
CA PRO A 136 -9.74 -9.70 2.79
C PRO A 136 -9.75 -9.64 4.32
N MET A 137 -8.59 -9.58 4.95
CA MET A 137 -8.49 -9.48 6.41
C MET A 137 -8.90 -8.09 6.94
N VAL A 138 -8.66 -7.03 6.16
CA VAL A 138 -9.21 -5.69 6.47
C VAL A 138 -10.73 -5.70 6.33
N SER A 139 -11.26 -6.41 5.32
CA SER A 139 -12.71 -6.61 5.14
C SER A 139 -13.33 -7.32 6.34
N ALA A 140 -12.65 -8.32 6.89
CA ALA A 140 -13.09 -9.03 8.08
C ALA A 140 -13.22 -8.11 9.32
N ALA A 141 -12.22 -7.28 9.59
CA ALA A 141 -12.25 -6.38 10.74
C ALA A 141 -13.28 -5.26 10.59
N THR A 142 -13.34 -4.65 9.41
CA THR A 142 -14.26 -3.53 9.14
C THR A 142 -15.70 -4.02 8.98
N GLY A 143 -15.91 -5.20 8.40
CA GLY A 143 -17.22 -5.83 8.25
C GLY A 143 -17.90 -6.16 9.58
N ALA A 144 -17.11 -6.41 10.64
CA ALA A 144 -17.64 -6.56 11.99
C ALA A 144 -18.45 -5.33 12.46
N LEU A 145 -18.16 -4.12 11.97
CA LEU A 145 -18.91 -2.91 12.30
C LEU A 145 -20.33 -2.91 11.69
N LEU A 146 -20.53 -3.66 10.60
CA LEU A 146 -21.80 -3.75 9.86
C LEU A 146 -22.72 -4.87 10.38
N VAL A 147 -22.16 -5.89 11.05
CA VAL A 147 -22.91 -7.04 11.60
C VAL A 147 -24.10 -6.62 12.48
N PRO A 148 -23.96 -5.69 13.44
CA PRO A 148 -25.08 -5.29 14.30
C PRO A 148 -26.25 -4.62 13.55
N TYR A 149 -25.97 -4.03 12.38
CA TYR A 149 -26.94 -3.31 11.55
C TYR A 149 -27.56 -4.18 10.46
N THR A 150 -27.10 -5.43 10.31
CA THR A 150 -27.67 -6.39 9.38
C THR A 150 -28.90 -7.05 10.02
N PRO A 151 -30.01 -7.26 9.30
CA PRO A 151 -31.20 -7.94 9.83
C PRO A 151 -30.86 -9.30 10.47
N ALA A 152 -31.47 -9.59 11.62
CA ALA A 152 -31.26 -10.86 12.32
C ALA A 152 -31.66 -12.06 11.46
N GLY A 153 -30.98 -13.20 11.66
CA GLY A 153 -31.19 -14.42 10.89
C GLY A 153 -30.03 -14.70 9.93
N GLN A 154 -30.34 -15.33 8.79
CA GLN A 154 -29.34 -15.94 7.92
C GLN A 154 -28.35 -14.92 7.32
N LEU A 155 -28.80 -13.70 7.00
CA LEU A 155 -27.95 -12.68 6.41
C LEU A 155 -26.87 -12.19 7.36
N ARG A 156 -27.22 -11.92 8.62
CA ARG A 156 -26.25 -11.53 9.67
C ARG A 156 -25.27 -12.66 9.97
N LEU A 157 -25.76 -13.90 10.03
CA LEU A 157 -24.90 -15.07 10.20
C LEU A 157 -23.92 -15.22 9.02
N ALA A 158 -24.41 -15.11 7.78
CA ALA A 158 -23.60 -15.21 6.58
C ALA A 158 -22.52 -14.11 6.52
N LEU A 159 -22.87 -12.87 6.88
CA LEU A 159 -21.90 -11.78 6.96
C LEU A 159 -20.80 -12.06 7.99
N LEU A 160 -21.18 -12.50 9.20
CA LEU A 160 -20.21 -12.83 10.25
C LEU A 160 -19.28 -13.97 9.83
N LEU A 161 -19.83 -15.07 9.32
CA LEU A 161 -19.05 -16.23 8.86
C LEU A 161 -18.20 -15.88 7.63
N GLY A 162 -18.71 -15.06 6.72
CA GLY A 162 -17.97 -14.52 5.59
C GLY A 162 -16.77 -13.69 6.05
N CYS A 163 -16.92 -12.86 7.09
CA CYS A 163 -15.79 -12.15 7.68
C CYS A 163 -14.76 -13.09 8.30
N TYR A 164 -15.17 -14.15 9.00
CA TYR A 164 -14.24 -15.19 9.48
C TYR A 164 -13.51 -15.90 8.33
N ALA A 165 -14.20 -16.21 7.24
CA ALA A 165 -13.60 -16.83 6.06
C ALA A 165 -12.56 -15.91 5.40
N MET A 166 -12.85 -14.62 5.28
CA MET A 166 -11.90 -13.63 4.75
C MET A 166 -10.70 -13.40 5.67
N LEU A 167 -10.89 -13.45 6.99
CA LEU A 167 -9.80 -13.46 7.97
C LEU A 167 -8.90 -14.68 7.75
N GLY A 168 -9.48 -15.87 7.63
CA GLY A 168 -8.72 -17.11 7.39
C GLY A 168 -7.94 -17.07 6.08
N LEU A 169 -8.58 -16.67 4.98
CA LEU A 169 -7.97 -16.50 3.67
C LEU A 169 -6.76 -15.56 3.74
N GLY A 170 -6.97 -14.34 4.26
CA GLY A 170 -5.92 -13.32 4.32
C GLY A 170 -4.78 -13.70 5.26
N LEU A 171 -5.08 -14.31 6.42
CA LEU A 171 -4.07 -14.71 7.39
C LEU A 171 -3.19 -15.84 6.85
N VAL A 172 -3.78 -16.91 6.30
CA VAL A 172 -3.01 -18.04 5.76
C VAL A 172 -2.14 -17.58 4.60
N ALA A 173 -2.70 -16.81 3.66
CA ALA A 173 -1.93 -16.27 2.53
C ALA A 173 -0.80 -15.34 3.00
N ALA A 174 -1.05 -14.47 3.98
CA ALA A 174 -0.02 -13.60 4.53
C ALA A 174 1.11 -14.39 5.23
N LEU A 175 0.79 -15.47 5.96
CA LEU A 175 1.81 -16.30 6.60
C LEU A 175 2.69 -17.04 5.58
N LEU A 176 2.12 -17.52 4.47
CA LEU A 176 2.89 -18.11 3.37
C LEU A 176 3.88 -17.09 2.78
N VAL A 177 3.40 -15.88 2.48
CA VAL A 177 4.26 -14.81 1.93
C VAL A 177 5.30 -14.36 2.97
N LEU A 178 4.94 -14.24 4.24
CA LEU A 178 5.88 -13.91 5.32
C LEU A 178 6.98 -14.97 5.46
N ALA A 179 6.65 -16.25 5.31
CA ALA A 179 7.65 -17.32 5.31
C ALA A 179 8.63 -17.18 4.13
N MET A 180 8.14 -16.82 2.93
CA MET A 180 9.00 -16.55 1.77
C MET A 180 9.90 -15.31 2.01
N ILE A 181 9.35 -14.22 2.54
CA ILE A 181 10.12 -13.01 2.86
C ILE A 181 11.18 -13.33 3.92
N TYR A 182 10.81 -14.05 4.99
CA TYR A 182 11.74 -14.44 6.03
C TYR A 182 12.85 -15.34 5.49
N GLY A 183 12.50 -16.34 4.66
CA GLY A 183 13.46 -17.19 3.96
C GLY A 183 14.45 -16.35 3.13
N ARG A 184 13.94 -15.38 2.37
CA ARG A 184 14.75 -14.46 1.57
C ARG A 184 15.65 -13.55 2.43
N LEU A 185 15.18 -13.10 3.58
CA LEU A 185 15.98 -12.30 4.52
C LEU A 185 17.11 -13.08 5.20
N VAL A 186 16.97 -14.41 5.31
CA VAL A 186 17.98 -15.29 5.92
C VAL A 186 19.02 -15.76 4.90
N HIS A 187 18.60 -16.05 3.66
CA HIS A 187 19.46 -16.67 2.65
C HIS A 187 20.11 -15.67 1.68
N HIS A 188 19.60 -14.44 1.60
CA HIS A 188 20.09 -13.41 0.68
C HIS A 188 20.39 -12.10 1.41
N ASP A 189 21.06 -11.18 0.72
CA ASP A 189 21.47 -9.90 1.29
C ASP A 189 20.28 -9.11 1.84
N ALA A 190 20.51 -8.48 3.00
CA ALA A 190 19.49 -7.64 3.62
C ALA A 190 19.01 -6.57 2.63
N PRO A 191 17.68 -6.30 2.57
CA PRO A 191 17.14 -5.30 1.66
C PRO A 191 17.73 -3.93 1.98
N THR A 192 17.99 -3.14 0.94
CA THR A 192 18.57 -1.79 1.04
C THR A 192 17.68 -0.76 0.37
N GLY A 193 17.94 0.52 0.63
CA GLY A 193 17.25 1.62 -0.03
C GLY A 193 15.72 1.60 0.13
N THR A 194 15.02 1.87 -0.96
CA THR A 194 13.58 2.22 -0.97
C THR A 194 12.64 1.03 -0.77
N VAL A 195 13.13 -0.21 -0.77
CA VAL A 195 12.32 -1.41 -0.52
C VAL A 195 12.18 -1.76 0.96
N VAL A 196 13.08 -1.31 1.84
CA VAL A 196 13.01 -1.61 3.29
C VAL A 196 11.68 -1.21 3.95
N PRO A 197 11.07 -0.04 3.66
CA PRO A 197 9.76 0.28 4.18
C PRO A 197 8.70 -0.79 3.92
N THR A 198 8.79 -1.57 2.84
CA THR A 198 7.82 -2.62 2.50
C THR A 198 7.83 -3.79 3.49
N VAL A 199 8.94 -4.03 4.21
CA VAL A 199 9.02 -5.08 5.24
C VAL A 199 7.98 -4.86 6.35
N TRP A 200 7.60 -3.61 6.60
CA TRP A 200 6.57 -3.26 7.58
C TRP A 200 5.19 -3.76 7.18
N ILE A 201 4.91 -4.02 5.90
CA ILE A 201 3.60 -4.52 5.45
C ILE A 201 3.25 -5.85 6.17
N GLY A 202 4.27 -6.67 6.47
CA GLY A 202 4.13 -7.87 7.30
C GLY A 202 3.50 -7.60 8.66
N LEU A 203 3.96 -6.56 9.34
CA LEU A 203 3.42 -6.13 10.61
C LEU A 203 1.93 -5.75 10.51
N GLY A 204 1.54 -5.15 9.38
CA GLY A 204 0.16 -4.77 9.12
C GLY A 204 -0.77 -5.96 8.99
N ALA A 205 -0.32 -7.01 8.29
CA ALA A 205 -1.06 -8.25 8.19
C ALA A 205 -1.28 -8.90 9.57
N LEU A 206 -0.20 -9.00 10.36
CA LEU A 206 -0.25 -9.62 11.68
C LEU A 206 -1.14 -8.82 12.65
N GLY A 207 -0.99 -7.50 12.70
CA GLY A 207 -1.83 -6.64 13.53
C GLY A 207 -3.30 -6.68 13.10
N GLN A 208 -3.57 -6.62 11.80
CA GLN A 208 -4.94 -6.64 11.28
C GLN A 208 -5.69 -7.93 11.64
N SER A 209 -4.99 -9.07 11.71
CA SER A 209 -5.60 -10.34 12.12
C SER A 209 -6.09 -10.32 13.58
N VAL A 210 -5.31 -9.72 14.49
CA VAL A 210 -5.68 -9.55 15.91
C VAL A 210 -6.87 -8.61 16.03
N THR A 211 -6.85 -7.49 15.31
CA THR A 211 -7.97 -6.55 15.26
C THR A 211 -9.25 -7.22 14.74
N ALA A 212 -9.14 -8.00 13.66
CA ALA A 212 -10.28 -8.72 13.08
C ALA A 212 -10.85 -9.76 14.06
N LEU A 213 -10.00 -10.57 14.68
CA LEU A 213 -10.41 -11.55 15.69
C LEU A 213 -11.20 -10.90 16.81
N GLY A 214 -10.69 -9.80 17.37
CA GLY A 214 -11.38 -9.12 18.44
C GLY A 214 -12.63 -8.35 18.00
N ALA A 215 -12.65 -7.75 16.81
CA ALA A 215 -13.84 -7.09 16.30
C ALA A 215 -14.98 -8.10 16.06
N LEU A 216 -14.67 -9.23 15.41
CA LEU A 216 -15.65 -10.29 15.14
C LEU A 216 -16.18 -10.94 16.42
N ALA A 217 -15.29 -11.23 17.38
CA ALA A 217 -15.70 -11.79 18.66
C ALA A 217 -16.56 -10.85 19.51
N ALA A 218 -16.46 -9.52 19.31
CA ALA A 218 -17.32 -8.56 20.00
C ALA A 218 -18.77 -8.59 19.48
N VAL A 219 -18.96 -8.91 18.19
CA VAL A 219 -20.29 -8.95 17.55
C VAL A 219 -20.84 -10.36 17.39
N ALA A 220 -20.03 -11.39 17.61
CA ALA A 220 -20.42 -12.79 17.53
C ALA A 220 -21.71 -13.17 18.31
N PRO A 221 -21.96 -12.66 19.55
CA PRO A 221 -23.19 -12.97 20.27
C PRO A 221 -24.48 -12.53 19.56
N SER A 222 -24.39 -11.60 18.60
CA SER A 222 -25.55 -11.12 17.83
C SER A 222 -25.98 -12.05 16.70
N ALA A 223 -25.19 -13.09 16.38
CA ALA A 223 -25.41 -13.99 15.26
C ALA A 223 -25.13 -15.48 15.58
N LEU A 224 -24.26 -15.78 16.56
CA LEU A 224 -23.93 -17.14 16.97
C LEU A 224 -24.60 -17.49 18.31
N PRO A 225 -25.19 -18.69 18.44
CA PRO A 225 -25.68 -19.16 19.72
C PRO A 225 -24.51 -19.52 20.66
N ALA A 226 -24.80 -19.64 21.95
CA ALA A 226 -23.90 -20.32 22.88
C ALA A 226 -23.79 -21.81 22.49
N PRO A 227 -22.61 -22.46 22.60
CA PRO A 227 -21.37 -21.96 23.21
C PRO A 227 -20.44 -21.19 22.24
N TYR A 228 -20.74 -21.17 20.93
CA TYR A 228 -19.83 -20.64 19.91
C TYR A 228 -19.47 -19.17 20.12
N ALA A 229 -20.42 -18.32 20.51
CA ALA A 229 -20.15 -16.90 20.81
C ALA A 229 -19.15 -16.69 21.97
N ARG A 230 -19.15 -17.57 22.98
CA ARG A 230 -18.13 -17.53 24.03
C ARG A 230 -16.79 -18.05 23.51
N GLY A 231 -16.82 -19.12 22.71
CA GLY A 231 -15.65 -19.68 22.06
C GLY A 231 -14.89 -18.63 21.22
N THR A 232 -15.61 -17.79 20.48
CA THR A 232 -14.99 -16.71 19.70
C THR A 232 -14.29 -15.68 20.58
N ALA A 233 -14.82 -15.36 21.76
CA ALA A 233 -14.19 -14.42 22.69
C ALA A 233 -12.89 -14.97 23.28
N VAL A 234 -12.87 -16.25 23.66
CA VAL A 234 -11.66 -16.94 24.13
C VAL A 234 -10.61 -17.02 23.03
N PHE A 235 -11.02 -17.44 21.83
CA PHE A 235 -10.12 -17.55 20.68
C PHE A 235 -9.54 -16.19 20.28
N ALA A 236 -10.34 -15.12 20.29
CA ALA A 236 -9.85 -13.78 19.99
C ALA A 236 -8.80 -13.28 20.97
N LEU A 237 -8.90 -13.66 22.25
CA LEU A 237 -7.87 -13.33 23.24
C LEU A 237 -6.61 -14.18 23.03
N LEU A 238 -6.73 -15.51 23.10
CA LEU A 238 -5.55 -16.40 23.06
C LEU A 238 -4.87 -16.38 21.69
N GLY A 239 -5.64 -16.51 20.60
CA GLY A 239 -5.13 -16.40 19.24
C GLY A 239 -4.60 -14.99 18.95
N GLY A 240 -5.25 -13.96 19.49
CA GLY A 240 -4.79 -12.57 19.38
C GLY A 240 -3.43 -12.35 20.04
N VAL A 241 -3.20 -12.87 21.26
CA VAL A 241 -1.91 -12.77 21.96
C VAL A 241 -0.80 -13.52 21.23
N VAL A 242 -1.07 -14.74 20.75
CA VAL A 242 -0.10 -15.52 19.96
C VAL A 242 0.35 -14.73 18.73
N MET A 243 -0.61 -14.19 17.98
CA MET A 243 -0.33 -13.46 16.75
C MET A 243 0.32 -12.10 17.02
N TRP A 244 -0.07 -11.42 18.11
CA TRP A 244 0.57 -10.18 18.56
C TRP A 244 2.02 -10.40 18.98
N GLY A 245 2.34 -11.51 19.65
CA GLY A 245 3.71 -11.87 20.00
C GLY A 245 4.60 -12.01 18.76
N PHE A 246 4.11 -12.70 17.72
CA PHE A 246 4.80 -12.78 16.44
C PHE A 246 4.90 -11.41 15.73
N ALA A 247 3.87 -10.57 15.83
CA ALA A 247 3.91 -9.20 15.33
C ALA A 247 5.03 -8.37 16.01
N MET A 248 5.25 -8.53 17.32
CA MET A 248 6.32 -7.81 18.03
C MET A 248 7.72 -8.29 17.62
N LEU A 249 7.91 -9.58 17.36
CA LEU A 249 9.14 -10.09 16.76
C LEU A 249 9.39 -9.46 15.38
N TRP A 250 8.36 -9.43 14.52
CA TRP A 250 8.47 -8.83 13.19
C TRP A 250 8.72 -7.32 13.26
N LEU A 251 8.11 -6.62 14.22
CA LEU A 251 8.36 -5.21 14.48
C LEU A 251 9.84 -4.96 14.82
N ALA A 252 10.43 -5.77 15.70
CA ALA A 252 11.84 -5.64 16.06
C ALA A 252 12.76 -5.82 14.83
N LEU A 253 12.48 -6.80 13.97
CA LEU A 253 13.19 -7.01 12.72
C LEU A 253 13.05 -5.81 11.77
N ALA A 254 11.83 -5.35 11.54
CA ALA A 254 11.53 -4.24 10.65
C ALA A 254 12.20 -2.93 11.13
N VAL A 255 12.18 -2.67 12.44
CA VAL A 255 12.89 -1.53 13.05
C VAL A 255 14.39 -1.66 12.85
N GLY A 256 14.99 -2.82 13.13
CA GLY A 256 16.43 -3.05 12.96
C GLY A 256 16.91 -2.79 11.53
N LEU A 257 16.19 -3.33 10.53
CA LEU A 257 16.48 -3.09 9.12
C LEU A 257 16.31 -1.61 8.74
N THR A 258 15.25 -0.96 9.23
CA THR A 258 14.99 0.46 8.96
C THR A 258 16.06 1.35 9.55
N VAL A 259 16.45 1.15 10.81
CA VAL A 259 17.52 1.90 11.48
C VAL A 259 18.85 1.72 10.75
N ARG A 260 19.19 0.49 10.33
CA ARG A 260 20.38 0.22 9.51
C ARG A 260 20.37 1.04 8.22
N THR A 261 19.25 1.09 7.49
CA THR A 261 19.17 1.88 6.25
C THR A 261 19.11 3.38 6.46
N ILE A 262 18.49 3.88 7.53
CA ILE A 262 18.49 5.31 7.85
C ILE A 262 19.92 5.79 8.11
N ARG A 263 20.73 4.99 8.83
CA ARG A 263 22.15 5.28 9.06
C ARG A 263 22.98 5.31 7.77
N ALA A 264 22.52 4.65 6.72
CA ALA A 264 23.14 4.64 5.39
C ALA A 264 22.49 5.63 4.41
N GLY A 265 21.75 6.64 4.89
CA GLY A 265 21.21 7.71 4.04
C GLY A 265 19.95 7.35 3.25
N LEU A 266 18.97 6.69 3.89
CA LEU A 266 17.69 6.32 3.25
C LEU A 266 17.00 7.52 2.56
N PRO A 267 16.91 7.57 1.21
CA PRO A 267 16.22 8.65 0.54
C PRO A 267 14.70 8.53 0.73
N PHE A 268 14.02 9.68 0.69
CA PHE A 268 12.56 9.69 0.67
C PHE A 268 12.03 9.01 -0.60
N ALA A 269 11.10 8.09 -0.42
CA ALA A 269 10.37 7.45 -1.51
C ALA A 269 8.89 7.26 -1.12
N PRO A 270 7.97 7.17 -2.09
CA PRO A 270 6.55 6.89 -1.81
C PRO A 270 6.33 5.63 -0.98
N THR A 271 7.26 4.67 -1.02
CA THR A 271 7.24 3.44 -0.23
C THR A 271 7.25 3.69 1.29
N TRP A 272 7.66 4.87 1.77
CA TRP A 272 7.57 5.25 3.19
C TRP A 272 6.13 5.20 3.74
N TRP A 273 5.11 5.31 2.88
CA TRP A 273 3.72 5.09 3.31
C TRP A 273 3.45 3.68 3.85
N SER A 274 4.34 2.72 3.57
CA SER A 274 4.30 1.36 4.10
C SER A 274 4.55 1.29 5.61
N PHE A 275 5.07 2.36 6.26
CA PHE A 275 5.17 2.41 7.72
C PHE A 275 3.80 2.65 8.38
N ILE A 276 2.95 3.45 7.75
CA ILE A 276 1.80 4.06 8.42
C ILE A 276 0.69 3.05 8.71
N PHE A 277 0.23 2.34 7.67
CA PHE A 277 -0.86 1.38 7.84
C PHE A 277 -0.51 0.26 8.83
N PRO A 278 0.67 -0.39 8.71
CA PRO A 278 1.09 -1.42 9.64
C PRO A 278 1.19 -1.01 11.10
N VAL A 279 1.78 0.16 11.39
CA VAL A 279 1.85 0.65 12.77
C VAL A 279 0.43 0.93 13.28
N GLY A 280 -0.46 1.50 12.45
CA GLY A 280 -1.87 1.67 12.78
C GLY A 280 -2.60 0.35 13.09
N ALA A 281 -2.35 -0.70 12.30
CA ALA A 281 -2.88 -2.02 12.58
C ALA A 281 -2.39 -2.55 13.95
N CYS A 282 -1.11 -2.37 14.29
CA CYS A 282 -0.60 -2.71 15.62
C CYS A 282 -1.23 -1.91 16.76
N VAL A 283 -1.53 -0.63 16.56
CA VAL A 283 -2.28 0.16 17.56
C VAL A 283 -3.65 -0.47 17.80
N THR A 284 -4.41 -0.74 16.72
CA THR A 284 -5.76 -1.32 16.85
C THR A 284 -5.73 -2.74 17.44
N ALA A 285 -4.72 -3.54 17.09
CA ALA A 285 -4.51 -4.88 17.62
C ALA A 285 -4.26 -4.84 19.13
N THR A 286 -3.31 -4.01 19.55
CA THR A 286 -2.92 -3.85 20.94
C THR A 286 -4.06 -3.25 21.76
N GLY A 287 -4.77 -2.26 21.22
CA GLY A 287 -5.96 -1.68 21.83
C GLY A 287 -7.10 -2.69 22.00
N THR A 288 -7.26 -3.60 21.03
CA THR A 288 -8.23 -4.71 21.11
C THR A 288 -7.88 -5.69 22.24
N LEU A 289 -6.60 -6.04 22.41
CA LEU A 289 -6.14 -6.89 23.52
C LEU A 289 -6.26 -6.18 24.88
N ALA A 290 -5.95 -4.89 24.92
CA ALA A 290 -6.13 -4.05 26.10
C ALA A 290 -7.60 -4.03 26.54
N ALA A 291 -8.54 -3.79 25.61
CA ALA A 291 -9.97 -3.76 25.91
C ALA A 291 -10.51 -5.10 26.44
N ARG A 292 -9.89 -6.22 26.05
CA ARG A 292 -10.29 -7.58 26.48
C ARG A 292 -9.68 -8.01 27.81
N THR A 293 -8.51 -7.49 28.15
CA THR A 293 -7.74 -7.94 29.32
C THR A 293 -7.73 -6.94 30.46
N GLY A 294 -7.94 -5.64 30.19
CA GLY A 294 -7.69 -4.56 31.14
C GLY A 294 -6.20 -4.39 31.50
N SER A 295 -5.29 -5.05 30.77
CA SER A 295 -3.87 -5.08 31.10
C SER A 295 -3.19 -3.74 30.81
N GLU A 296 -2.58 -3.14 31.85
CA GLU A 296 -1.82 -1.89 31.71
C GLU A 296 -0.69 -1.96 30.68
N PRO A 297 0.12 -3.04 30.58
CA PRO A 297 1.09 -3.19 29.50
C PRO A 297 0.51 -2.98 28.10
N PHE A 298 -0.61 -3.63 27.76
CA PHE A 298 -1.23 -3.45 26.45
C PHE A 298 -1.76 -2.03 26.26
N ILE A 299 -2.29 -1.40 27.31
CA ILE A 299 -2.75 -0.01 27.25
C ILE A 299 -1.59 0.93 26.88
N TRP A 300 -0.48 0.87 27.63
CA TRP A 300 0.68 1.71 27.38
C TRP A 300 1.31 1.45 26.02
N THR A 301 1.44 0.19 25.62
CA THR A 301 1.97 -0.16 24.29
C THR A 301 1.10 0.42 23.17
N ALA A 302 -0.23 0.34 23.27
CA ALA A 302 -1.13 0.93 22.27
C ALA A 302 -0.94 2.46 22.17
N VAL A 303 -0.80 3.16 23.30
CA VAL A 303 -0.59 4.60 23.35
C VAL A 303 0.77 5.00 22.74
N VAL A 304 1.85 4.30 23.09
CA VAL A 304 3.19 4.55 22.54
C VAL A 304 3.21 4.30 21.03
N LEU A 305 2.66 3.18 20.57
CA LEU A 305 2.56 2.87 19.14
C LEU A 305 1.76 3.94 18.39
N TYR A 306 0.70 4.49 19.00
CA TYR A 306 -0.08 5.54 18.37
C TYR A 306 0.66 6.88 18.30
N ALA A 307 1.41 7.24 19.35
CA ALA A 307 2.26 8.43 19.30
C ALA A 307 3.31 8.32 18.17
N LEU A 308 3.96 7.16 18.06
CA LEU A 308 4.90 6.86 16.97
C LEU A 308 4.23 6.88 15.59
N LEU A 309 3.01 6.35 15.48
CA LEU A 309 2.21 6.40 14.25
C LEU A 309 1.96 7.84 13.80
N VAL A 310 1.54 8.72 14.72
CA VAL A 310 1.27 10.12 14.40
C VAL A 310 2.55 10.82 13.96
N ILE A 311 3.67 10.61 14.65
CA ILE A 311 4.98 11.16 14.25
C ILE A 311 5.36 10.69 12.85
N ALA A 312 5.31 9.38 12.60
CA ALA A 312 5.61 8.80 11.29
C ALA A 312 4.69 9.38 10.19
N TRP A 313 3.40 9.52 10.47
CA TRP A 313 2.44 10.08 9.52
C TRP A 313 2.75 11.54 9.20
N VAL A 314 3.05 12.38 10.19
CA VAL A 314 3.42 13.79 9.98
C VAL A 314 4.67 13.90 9.11
N VAL A 315 5.71 13.08 9.38
CA VAL A 315 6.94 13.06 8.59
C VAL A 315 6.66 12.65 7.15
N VAL A 316 5.99 11.52 6.94
CA VAL A 316 5.71 10.99 5.59
C VAL A 316 4.80 11.93 4.80
N ALA A 317 3.76 12.48 5.42
CA ALA A 317 2.87 13.45 4.79
C ALA A 317 3.61 14.74 4.44
N GLY A 318 4.44 15.28 5.33
CA GLY A 318 5.24 16.47 5.09
C GLY A 318 6.20 16.31 3.90
N HIS A 319 6.92 15.18 3.83
CA HIS A 319 7.77 14.88 2.67
C HIS A 319 6.96 14.68 1.38
N SER A 320 5.80 14.02 1.45
CA SER A 320 4.92 13.82 0.29
C SER A 320 4.42 15.14 -0.29
N VAL A 321 4.00 16.08 0.57
CA VAL A 321 3.54 17.42 0.14
C VAL A 321 4.68 18.21 -0.48
N ARG A 322 5.88 18.21 0.14
CA ARG A 322 7.06 18.88 -0.42
C ARG A 322 7.46 18.32 -1.79
N HIS A 323 7.41 17.00 -1.93
CA HIS A 323 7.71 16.32 -3.19
C HIS A 323 6.69 16.69 -4.28
N ALA A 324 5.39 16.65 -3.95
CA ALA A 324 4.33 17.04 -4.88
C ALA A 324 4.42 18.52 -5.30
N ALA A 325 4.69 19.43 -4.35
CA ALA A 325 4.87 20.86 -4.64
C ALA A 325 6.05 21.10 -5.60
N GLY A 326 7.16 20.38 -5.42
CA GLY A 326 8.31 20.45 -6.32
C GLY A 326 7.98 20.06 -7.77
N LEU A 327 7.14 19.04 -7.97
CA LEU A 327 6.71 18.60 -9.30
C LEU A 327 5.82 19.64 -9.99
N VAL A 328 4.90 20.26 -9.24
CA VAL A 328 4.02 21.32 -9.77
C VAL A 328 4.83 22.55 -10.19
N CYS A 329 5.79 22.98 -9.38
CA CYS A 329 6.68 24.09 -9.74
C CYS A 329 7.48 23.80 -11.01
N ARG A 330 8.05 22.59 -11.15
CA ARG A 330 8.80 22.21 -12.36
C ARG A 330 7.92 22.19 -13.61
N ARG A 331 6.68 21.66 -13.51
CA ARG A 331 5.70 21.69 -14.62
C ARG A 331 5.30 23.11 -15.01
N ALA A 332 5.12 24.01 -14.05
CA ALA A 332 4.78 25.41 -14.30
C ALA A 332 5.91 26.17 -15.03
N VAL A 333 7.17 25.90 -14.68
CA VAL A 333 8.36 26.46 -15.34
C VAL A 333 8.52 25.89 -16.76
N ALA A 334 8.36 24.57 -16.94
CA ALA A 334 8.40 23.94 -18.27
C ALA A 334 7.27 24.44 -19.20
N GLY A 335 6.07 24.69 -18.65
CA GLY A 335 4.95 25.27 -19.39
C GLY A 335 5.17 26.71 -19.85
N HIS A 336 5.94 27.51 -19.09
CA HIS A 336 6.33 28.87 -19.50
C HIS A 336 7.40 28.89 -20.60
N GLY A 337 8.31 27.89 -20.63
CA GLY A 337 9.30 27.74 -21.70
C GLY A 337 8.69 27.37 -23.05
N ARG A 338 7.51 26.73 -23.07
CA ARG A 338 6.85 26.25 -24.29
C ARG A 338 6.05 27.31 -25.06
N ARG A 339 5.75 28.47 -24.45
CA ARG A 339 5.06 29.59 -25.12
C ARG A 339 5.95 30.44 -26.03
N ARG A 340 7.22 30.07 -26.24
CA ARG A 340 8.19 30.89 -27.01
C ARG A 340 8.87 30.18 -28.19
N ARG A 341 8.36 29.04 -28.69
CA ARG A 341 8.90 28.39 -29.90
C ARG A 341 7.81 28.13 -30.93
N VAL A 342 8.04 28.71 -32.11
CA VAL A 342 7.22 28.69 -33.33
C VAL A 342 7.23 27.29 -33.97
N GLU A 343 6.12 26.95 -34.67
CA GLU A 343 5.89 25.78 -35.53
C GLU A 343 7.09 25.39 -36.42
N PRO A 344 7.22 24.11 -36.77
CA PRO A 344 6.93 23.75 -38.16
C PRO A 344 6.13 22.46 -38.39
N ASP A 345 5.41 22.49 -39.52
CA ASP A 345 4.81 21.39 -40.30
C ASP A 345 5.74 20.19 -40.52
N LEU A 346 5.24 18.95 -40.35
CA LEU A 346 5.16 17.84 -41.35
C LEU A 346 4.76 16.52 -40.66
N ARG A 347 3.84 15.76 -41.29
CA ARG A 347 3.48 14.37 -40.95
C ARG A 347 4.53 13.37 -41.46
N LEU A 348 4.76 12.28 -40.73
CA LEU A 348 5.07 10.92 -41.24
C LEU A 348 4.77 9.86 -40.15
N ASP A 349 4.04 8.81 -40.51
CA ASP A 349 3.86 7.58 -39.73
C ASP A 349 5.18 6.79 -39.74
N VAL A 350 5.82 6.63 -38.58
CA VAL A 350 6.86 5.62 -38.35
C VAL A 350 6.71 5.08 -36.94
N ALA A 351 6.52 3.76 -36.81
CA ALA A 351 6.58 3.05 -35.54
C ALA A 351 8.01 3.14 -34.99
N THR A 352 8.28 4.13 -34.15
CA THR A 352 9.60 4.30 -33.51
C THR A 352 9.73 3.37 -32.31
N GLY A 353 10.81 2.58 -32.29
CA GLY A 353 11.23 1.82 -31.12
C GLY A 353 12.31 2.57 -30.35
N LEU A 354 12.29 2.47 -29.03
CA LEU A 354 13.25 3.06 -28.11
C LEU A 354 13.98 1.94 -27.38
N SER A 355 15.30 1.88 -27.47
CA SER A 355 16.08 0.85 -26.76
C SER A 355 17.27 1.45 -26.05
N GLY A 356 17.78 0.77 -25.02
CA GLY A 356 18.91 1.28 -24.24
C GLY A 356 19.47 0.26 -23.27
N THR A 357 20.49 0.67 -22.51
CA THR A 357 21.04 -0.12 -21.40
C THR A 357 21.08 0.70 -20.13
N VAL A 358 20.78 0.09 -18.99
CA VAL A 358 20.96 0.67 -17.66
C VAL A 358 22.24 0.13 -17.04
N ARG A 359 23.14 1.06 -16.66
CA ARG A 359 24.43 0.74 -16.05
C ARG A 359 24.66 1.54 -14.77
N THR A 360 25.46 1.00 -13.85
CA THR A 360 25.97 1.75 -12.69
C THR A 360 26.96 2.83 -13.17
N THR A 361 26.92 4.01 -12.57
CA THR A 361 27.92 5.07 -12.84
C THR A 361 29.28 4.80 -12.24
N THR A 362 29.37 4.03 -11.15
CA THR A 362 30.63 3.80 -10.43
C THR A 362 31.51 2.82 -11.18
N ASP A 363 30.92 1.72 -11.70
CA ASP A 363 31.69 0.59 -12.24
C ASP A 363 31.30 0.21 -13.68
N GLY A 364 30.30 0.88 -14.27
CA GLY A 364 29.83 0.62 -15.64
C GLY A 364 29.15 -0.74 -15.84
N ARG A 365 28.95 -1.52 -14.77
CA ARG A 365 28.27 -2.82 -14.81
C ARG A 365 26.80 -2.66 -15.22
N PRO A 366 26.27 -3.57 -16.06
CA PRO A 366 24.85 -3.59 -16.35
C PRO A 366 24.05 -3.88 -15.07
N ILE A 367 22.90 -3.23 -14.94
CA ILE A 367 21.97 -3.47 -13.84
C ILE A 367 20.82 -4.31 -14.40
N PRO A 368 20.76 -5.61 -14.12
CA PRO A 368 19.64 -6.45 -14.48
C PRO A 368 18.43 -6.15 -13.58
N GLU A 369 17.24 -6.42 -14.10
CA GLU A 369 15.97 -6.20 -13.40
C GLU A 369 15.74 -4.75 -12.92
N ALA A 370 16.46 -3.78 -13.49
CA ALA A 370 16.19 -2.37 -13.30
C ALA A 370 14.87 -2.04 -13.99
N ARG A 371 13.94 -1.45 -13.24
CA ARG A 371 12.65 -1.05 -13.78
C ARG A 371 12.79 0.21 -14.60
N VAL A 372 12.36 0.18 -15.85
CA VAL A 372 12.39 1.31 -16.76
C VAL A 372 10.96 1.68 -17.12
N THR A 373 10.56 2.92 -16.83
CA THR A 373 9.21 3.45 -17.09
C THR A 373 9.28 4.56 -18.12
N LEU A 374 8.47 4.46 -19.17
CA LEU A 374 8.31 5.48 -20.20
C LEU A 374 7.07 6.33 -19.89
N LEU A 375 7.24 7.65 -19.84
CA LEU A 375 6.17 8.62 -19.62
C LEU A 375 5.99 9.52 -20.84
N ASP A 376 4.74 9.88 -21.16
CA ASP A 376 4.43 10.86 -22.20
C ASP A 376 4.65 12.32 -21.71
N PRO A 377 4.44 13.35 -22.56
CA PRO A 377 4.58 14.75 -22.16
C PRO A 377 3.56 15.24 -21.12
N ALA A 378 2.43 14.55 -20.94
CA ALA A 378 1.47 14.81 -19.86
C ALA A 378 1.93 14.18 -18.52
N GLY A 379 2.91 13.27 -18.58
CA GLY A 379 3.43 12.51 -17.46
C GLY A 379 2.65 11.22 -17.20
N ASP A 380 1.85 10.75 -18.16
CA ASP A 380 1.13 9.48 -18.10
C ASP A 380 2.05 8.34 -18.54
N VAL A 381 1.87 7.16 -17.92
CA VAL A 381 2.71 5.98 -18.18
C VAL A 381 2.32 5.35 -19.51
N VAL A 382 3.27 5.30 -20.43
CA VAL A 382 3.13 4.72 -21.78
C VAL A 382 3.56 3.26 -21.79
N GLY A 383 4.62 2.94 -21.05
CA GLY A 383 5.15 1.59 -20.97
C GLY A 383 6.04 1.39 -19.75
N VAL A 384 6.16 0.14 -19.29
CA VAL A 384 7.12 -0.26 -18.27
C VAL A 384 7.79 -1.55 -18.70
N THR A 385 9.11 -1.63 -18.55
CA THR A 385 9.89 -2.85 -18.78
C THR A 385 10.92 -3.03 -17.68
N LEU A 386 11.41 -4.26 -17.51
CA LEU A 386 12.62 -4.54 -16.73
C LEU A 386 13.80 -4.65 -17.69
N THR A 387 15.00 -4.41 -17.19
CA THR A 387 16.22 -4.67 -17.96
C THR A 387 16.61 -6.15 -17.92
N ASP A 388 17.17 -6.65 -19.01
CA ASP A 388 17.72 -8.02 -19.11
C ASP A 388 19.02 -8.19 -18.32
N GLU A 389 19.62 -9.40 -18.34
CA GLU A 389 20.90 -9.71 -17.67
C GLU A 389 22.03 -8.74 -18.06
N ASP A 390 22.05 -8.28 -19.31
CA ASP A 390 23.01 -7.31 -19.84
C ASP A 390 22.60 -5.85 -19.63
N GLY A 391 21.55 -5.61 -18.84
CA GLY A 391 21.01 -4.29 -18.54
C GLY A 391 20.22 -3.66 -19.68
N SER A 392 19.93 -4.37 -20.76
CA SER A 392 19.19 -3.87 -21.93
C SER A 392 17.70 -3.72 -21.68
N TYR A 393 17.08 -2.70 -22.28
CA TYR A 393 15.64 -2.51 -22.30
C TYR A 393 15.17 -2.03 -23.69
N ALA A 394 13.91 -2.29 -24.04
CA ALA A 394 13.30 -1.76 -25.26
C ALA A 394 11.80 -1.47 -25.08
N PHE A 395 11.31 -0.46 -25.79
CA PHE A 395 9.90 -0.12 -26.02
C PHE A 395 9.66 -0.08 -27.53
N THR A 396 8.59 -0.70 -28.00
CA THR A 396 8.17 -0.67 -29.41
C THR A 396 6.85 0.10 -29.55
N ASP A 397 6.49 0.44 -30.79
CA ASP A 397 5.21 1.06 -31.14
C ASP A 397 4.92 2.40 -30.45
N LEU A 398 5.92 3.30 -30.43
CA LEU A 398 5.76 4.64 -29.87
C LEU A 398 5.14 5.59 -30.90
N GLU A 399 4.00 6.20 -30.54
CA GLU A 399 3.20 7.08 -31.41
C GLU A 399 3.52 8.59 -31.27
N GLY A 400 4.45 8.98 -30.38
CA GLY A 400 4.79 10.36 -30.04
C GLY A 400 6.27 10.70 -30.19
N ALA A 401 6.60 12.00 -30.21
CA ALA A 401 7.98 12.48 -30.41
C ALA A 401 8.73 12.83 -29.11
N HIS A 402 8.05 12.90 -27.97
CA HIS A 402 8.67 13.31 -26.70
C HIS A 402 8.25 12.38 -25.57
N TYR A 403 9.24 11.85 -24.86
CA TYR A 403 9.00 10.97 -23.73
C TYR A 403 9.97 11.29 -22.60
N THR A 404 9.63 10.86 -21.38
CA THR A 404 10.55 10.87 -20.24
C THR A 404 10.79 9.44 -19.80
N LEU A 405 12.05 9.01 -19.76
CA LEU A 405 12.38 7.73 -19.14
C LEU A 405 12.65 7.92 -17.65
N VAL A 406 12.12 7.02 -16.85
CA VAL A 406 12.41 6.90 -15.41
C VAL A 406 12.89 5.49 -15.13
N ALA A 407 14.16 5.35 -14.76
CA ALA A 407 14.70 4.09 -14.29
C ALA A 407 14.66 4.03 -12.75
N ALA A 408 14.14 2.95 -12.18
CA ALA A 408 13.94 2.71 -10.76
C ALA A 408 14.46 1.32 -10.36
N GLY A 409 15.22 1.26 -9.29
CA GLY A 409 15.94 0.07 -8.80
C GLY A 409 17.05 0.49 -7.83
N TYR A 410 17.63 1.65 -8.11
CA TYR A 410 18.45 2.50 -7.25
C TYR A 410 17.92 3.96 -7.39
N PRO A 411 18.49 5.04 -6.79
CA PRO A 411 17.78 6.33 -6.72
C PRO A 411 17.32 6.80 -8.10
N ALA A 412 16.04 7.13 -8.21
CA ALA A 412 15.38 7.31 -9.50
C ALA A 412 16.01 8.46 -10.28
N GLN A 413 16.50 8.16 -11.48
CA GLN A 413 16.87 9.19 -12.46
C GLN A 413 15.81 9.28 -13.56
N ALA A 414 15.49 10.52 -13.92
CA ALA A 414 14.57 10.84 -15.01
C ALA A 414 15.32 11.60 -16.09
N THR A 415 15.33 11.07 -17.31
CA THR A 415 16.00 11.69 -18.46
C THR A 415 14.94 12.03 -19.50
N PRO A 416 14.76 13.31 -19.86
CA PRO A 416 13.88 13.71 -20.95
C PRO A 416 14.49 13.30 -22.30
N LEU A 417 13.68 12.75 -23.18
CA LEU A 417 14.07 12.27 -24.50
C LEU A 417 13.20 12.93 -25.57
N THR A 418 13.83 13.26 -26.69
CA THR A 418 13.15 13.66 -27.93
C THR A 418 13.51 12.60 -28.96
N LEU A 419 12.50 12.00 -29.57
CA LEU A 419 12.65 11.06 -30.67
C LEU A 419 12.65 11.87 -31.97
N ASP A 420 13.65 11.65 -32.81
CA ASP A 420 13.86 12.47 -34.02
C ASP A 420 13.06 11.97 -35.23
N GLY A 421 12.19 10.98 -35.03
CA GLY A 421 11.21 10.53 -36.02
C GLY A 421 11.77 9.73 -37.19
N THR A 422 13.05 9.33 -37.16
CA THR A 422 13.72 8.62 -38.27
C THR A 422 13.98 7.12 -38.05
N GLY A 423 13.40 6.49 -37.02
CA GLY A 423 13.55 5.05 -36.72
C GLY A 423 14.64 4.75 -35.66
N GLN A 424 14.46 3.61 -34.96
CA GLN A 424 15.20 3.11 -33.78
C GLN A 424 16.22 4.07 -33.15
N ASP A 425 15.78 4.86 -32.18
CA ASP A 425 16.70 5.67 -31.37
C ASP A 425 17.23 4.83 -30.19
N ALA A 426 18.55 4.62 -30.15
CA ALA A 426 19.24 3.93 -29.06
C ALA A 426 19.74 4.94 -28.01
N PHE A 427 19.24 4.87 -26.78
CA PHE A 427 19.59 5.77 -25.69
C PHE A 427 20.17 5.01 -24.50
N HIS A 428 21.44 5.26 -24.19
CA HIS A 428 22.07 4.72 -22.99
C HIS A 428 21.68 5.55 -21.76
N LEU A 429 21.23 4.87 -20.69
CA LEU A 429 20.94 5.48 -19.41
C LEU A 429 21.99 5.05 -18.37
N THR A 430 22.64 6.03 -17.78
CA THR A 430 23.59 5.82 -16.68
C THR A 430 22.92 6.26 -15.38
N LEU A 431 22.76 5.36 -14.41
CA LEU A 431 22.19 5.68 -13.10
C LEU A 431 23.29 6.10 -12.13
N ALA A 432 23.26 7.35 -11.67
CA ALA A 432 24.25 7.86 -10.71
C ALA A 432 24.10 7.26 -9.31
N HIS A 433 25.23 6.81 -8.78
CA HIS A 433 25.45 6.48 -7.38
C HIS A 433 26.30 7.60 -6.75
N ASP A 434 25.77 8.27 -5.74
CA ASP A 434 26.60 9.06 -4.81
C ASP A 434 26.95 8.15 -3.64
N GLU A 435 28.22 7.75 -3.51
CA GLU A 435 28.74 7.17 -2.26
C GLU A 435 28.98 8.28 -1.23
N ALA A 436 28.37 8.13 -0.05
CA ALA A 436 29.00 8.42 1.24
C ALA A 436 28.28 7.65 2.36
#